data_AF-A0A1A8M4N8-F1
#
_entry.id   AF-A0A1A8M4N8-F1
#
_cell.length_a   1.000
_cell.length_b   1.000
_cell.length_c   1.000
_cell.angle_alpha   90.00
_cell.angle_beta   90.00
_cell.angle_gamma   90.00
#
_symmetry.space_group_name_H-M   'P 1'
#
loop_
_entity.id
_entity.type
_entity.pdbx_description
1 polymer ?
#
loop_
_entity_poly.entity_id
_entity_poly.type
_entity_poly.pdbx_seq_one_letter_code
_entity_poly.pdbx_strand_id
1 'polypeptide(L)'
;MFYTCGPNEAMVVSGFCRSPPLMIAGGRVFVFPCIQQIQRISLNTLTLNVKSDKVYTRHGVPISVTGIAQMKIQGQNKQMLAAACQMFMGKSEPEISQIALETLEGHQRAI
;
A
#
# COMPACT_ATOMS: atom_id res chain seq x y z
N MET A 1 26.57 1.47 -2.97
CA MET A 1 25.95 0.66 -4.05
C MET A 1 24.78 1.46 -4.63
N PHE A 2 24.66 1.53 -5.96
CA PHE A 2 23.55 2.23 -6.60
C PHE A 2 22.38 1.30 -6.79
N TYR A 3 21.18 1.78 -6.43
CA TYR A 3 19.93 1.09 -6.65
C TYR A 3 19.05 1.94 -7.55
N THR A 4 18.42 1.31 -8.53
CA THR A 4 17.54 1.96 -9.51
C THR A 4 16.12 1.49 -9.28
N CYS A 5 15.15 2.41 -9.29
CA CYS A 5 13.71 2.11 -9.21
C CYS A 5 13.03 2.47 -10.52
N GLY A 6 12.07 1.64 -10.92
CA GLY A 6 11.17 1.97 -12.04
C GLY A 6 10.24 3.15 -11.71
N PRO A 7 9.58 3.73 -12.72
CA PRO A 7 8.64 4.85 -12.52
C PRO A 7 7.41 4.47 -11.68
N ASN A 8 7.06 3.18 -11.61
CA ASN A 8 5.95 2.66 -10.80
C ASN A 8 6.43 2.03 -9.47
N GLU A 9 7.62 2.39 -8.99
CA GLU A 9 8.15 1.89 -7.73
C GLU A 9 8.68 3.05 -6.89
N ALA A 10 8.47 2.95 -5.57
CA ALA A 10 9.10 3.81 -4.59
C ALA A 10 10.14 3.05 -3.80
N MET A 11 11.27 3.71 -3.54
CA MET A 11 12.29 3.24 -2.60
C MET A 11 12.28 4.09 -1.34
N VAL A 12 12.37 3.40 -0.21
CA VAL A 12 12.55 3.98 1.10
C VAL A 12 13.90 3.53 1.62
N VAL A 13 14.76 4.49 1.94
CA VAL A 13 16.07 4.25 2.51
C VAL A 13 16.07 4.73 3.96
N SER A 14 16.22 3.78 4.87
CA SER A 14 16.32 3.99 6.32
C SER A 14 17.73 3.63 6.81
N GLY A 15 18.21 4.23 7.91
CA GLY A 15 19.53 3.90 8.47
C GLY A 15 20.21 5.03 9.23
N PHE A 16 21.50 4.83 9.55
CA PHE A 16 22.29 5.71 10.42
C PHE A 16 22.29 7.17 9.93
N CYS A 17 21.98 8.10 10.83
CA CYS A 17 21.86 9.56 10.60
C CYS A 17 20.83 10.02 9.54
N ARG A 18 19.85 9.19 9.15
CA ARG A 18 18.73 9.62 8.29
C ARG A 18 17.38 9.53 9.00
N SER A 19 17.10 10.56 9.80
CA SER A 19 15.77 10.85 10.35
C SER A 19 15.38 12.26 9.87
N PRO A 20 14.44 12.41 8.92
CA PRO A 20 13.49 11.41 8.41
C PRO A 20 14.06 10.45 7.35
N PRO A 21 13.43 9.27 7.14
CA PRO A 21 13.81 8.32 6.10
C PRO A 21 13.67 8.94 4.71
N LEU A 22 14.60 8.61 3.81
CA LEU A 22 14.61 9.13 2.45
C LEU A 22 13.65 8.33 1.58
N MET A 23 12.60 8.97 1.07
CA MET A 23 11.61 8.36 0.17
C MET A 23 11.77 8.95 -1.22
N ILE A 24 11.92 8.09 -2.22
CA ILE A 24 12.11 8.47 -3.63
C ILE A 24 11.18 7.60 -4.48
N ALA A 25 10.29 8.25 -5.25
CA ALA A 25 9.47 7.58 -6.25
C ALA A 25 10.17 7.62 -7.61
N GLY A 26 10.69 6.47 -8.05
CA GLY A 26 11.47 6.33 -9.30
C GLY A 26 12.88 6.94 -9.26
N GLY A 27 13.75 6.46 -10.14
CA GLY A 27 15.09 7.05 -10.35
C GLY A 27 16.21 6.24 -9.71
N ARG A 28 17.21 6.92 -9.14
CA ARG A 28 18.45 6.29 -8.65
C ARG A 28 18.78 6.78 -7.24
N VAL A 29 19.14 5.87 -6.35
CA VAL A 29 19.58 6.19 -4.99
C VAL A 29 20.90 5.50 -4.66
N PHE A 30 21.78 6.22 -3.96
CA PHE A 30 23.02 5.67 -3.44
C PHE A 30 22.84 5.23 -2.00
N VAL A 31 23.21 3.97 -1.72
CA VAL A 31 23.03 3.35 -0.41
C VAL A 31 24.31 2.66 0.04
N PHE A 32 24.67 2.89 1.29
CA PHE A 32 25.79 2.25 1.98
C PHE A 32 25.34 0.92 2.61
N PRO A 33 25.83 -0.23 2.12
CA PRO A 33 25.29 -1.55 2.48
C PRO A 33 25.44 -1.92 3.96
N CYS A 34 26.42 -1.37 4.69
CA CYS A 34 26.67 -1.74 6.09
C CYS A 34 25.82 -0.96 7.12
N ILE A 35 25.24 0.18 6.73
CA ILE A 35 24.59 1.12 7.68
C ILE A 35 23.19 1.57 7.24
N GLN A 36 22.78 1.25 6.02
CA GLN A 36 21.51 1.68 5.44
C GLN A 36 20.73 0.48 4.89
N GLN A 37 19.44 0.45 5.18
CA GLN A 37 18.48 -0.51 4.66
C GLN A 37 17.64 0.11 3.54
N ILE A 38 17.30 -0.72 2.55
CA ILE A 38 16.49 -0.33 1.39
C ILE A 38 15.24 -1.16 1.39
N GLN A 39 14.11 -0.49 1.21
CA GLN A 39 12.81 -1.11 1.13
C GLN A 39 12.11 -0.57 -0.11
N ARG A 40 11.42 -1.45 -0.84
CA ARG A 40 10.74 -1.13 -2.10
C ARG A 40 9.25 -1.28 -1.90
N ILE A 41 8.49 -0.37 -2.49
CA ILE A 41 7.03 -0.38 -2.49
C ILE A 41 6.55 -0.20 -3.92
N SER A 42 5.67 -1.09 -4.35
CA SER A 42 4.99 -1.05 -5.64
C SER A 42 3.96 0.09 -5.65
N LEU A 43 4.04 0.99 -6.63
CA LEU A 43 3.06 2.06 -6.86
C LEU A 43 2.04 1.67 -7.93
N ASN A 44 1.97 0.38 -8.26
CA ASN A 44 1.03 -0.16 -9.21
C ASN A 44 -0.42 -0.04 -8.68
N THR A 45 -1.37 0.01 -9.62
CA THR A 45 -2.78 -0.05 -9.27
C THR A 45 -3.13 -1.46 -8.83
N LEU A 46 -3.59 -1.60 -7.60
CA LEU A 46 -4.08 -2.85 -7.04
C LEU A 46 -5.60 -2.91 -7.20
N THR A 47 -6.11 -4.03 -7.73
CA THR A 47 -7.55 -4.26 -7.87
C THR A 47 -8.02 -5.17 -6.76
N LEU A 48 -8.91 -4.66 -5.92
CA LEU A 48 -9.48 -5.34 -4.76
C LEU A 48 -10.89 -5.80 -5.11
N ASN A 49 -11.18 -7.08 -4.86
CA ASN A 49 -12.50 -7.66 -5.06
C ASN A 49 -13.19 -7.82 -3.72
N VAL A 50 -14.07 -6.88 -3.38
CA VAL A 50 -14.80 -6.87 -2.12
C VAL A 50 -16.08 -7.69 -2.30
N LYS A 51 -16.21 -8.78 -1.54
CA LYS A 51 -17.40 -9.62 -1.55
C LYS A 51 -18.06 -9.59 -0.18
N SER A 52 -19.28 -9.10 -0.13
CA SER A 52 -20.11 -9.15 1.08
C SER A 52 -21.15 -10.24 0.92
N ASP A 53 -20.87 -11.40 1.50
CA ASP A 53 -21.79 -12.54 1.54
C ASP A 53 -22.74 -12.41 2.74
N LYS A 54 -24.04 -12.68 2.51
CA LYS A 54 -25.10 -12.74 3.53
C LYS A 54 -25.43 -11.41 4.22
N VAL A 55 -25.48 -10.32 3.47
CA VAL A 55 -26.05 -9.07 4.01
C VAL A 55 -27.57 -9.17 3.97
N TYR A 56 -28.21 -9.16 5.13
CA TYR A 56 -29.67 -9.17 5.22
C TYR A 56 -30.21 -7.74 5.11
N THR A 57 -31.11 -7.54 4.16
CA THR A 57 -31.86 -6.29 4.09
C THR A 57 -32.82 -6.17 5.28
N ARG A 58 -33.34 -4.97 5.54
CA ARG A 58 -34.39 -4.73 6.56
C ARG A 58 -35.62 -5.63 6.39
N HIS A 59 -35.85 -6.17 5.19
CA HIS A 59 -36.94 -7.08 4.87
C HIS A 59 -36.58 -8.57 5.01
N GLY A 60 -35.39 -8.91 5.53
CA GLY A 60 -34.98 -10.28 5.78
C GLY A 60 -34.50 -11.07 4.54
N VAL A 61 -34.39 -10.42 3.39
CA VAL A 61 -33.90 -11.05 2.15
C VAL A 61 -32.36 -11.04 2.16
N PRO A 62 -31.70 -12.21 1.98
CA PRO A 62 -30.25 -12.27 1.86
C PRO A 62 -29.82 -11.72 0.50
N ILE A 63 -28.95 -10.73 0.51
CA ILE A 63 -28.34 -10.16 -0.70
C ILE A 63 -26.83 -10.40 -0.63
N SER A 64 -26.25 -10.76 -1.78
CA SER A 64 -24.81 -10.86 -1.96
C SER A 64 -24.37 -9.70 -2.84
N VAL A 65 -23.39 -8.93 -2.38
CA VAL A 65 -22.87 -7.77 -3.11
C VAL A 65 -21.42 -8.03 -3.48
N THR A 66 -21.11 -7.94 -4.77
CA THR A 66 -19.72 -7.97 -5.28
C THR A 66 -19.37 -6.58 -5.77
N GLY A 67 -18.29 -6.02 -5.25
CA GLY A 67 -17.74 -4.72 -5.64
C GLY A 67 -16.29 -4.86 -6.10
N ILE A 68 -15.93 -4.12 -7.15
CA ILE A 68 -14.54 -4.00 -7.58
C ILE A 68 -14.07 -2.62 -7.14
N ALA A 69 -13.03 -2.58 -6.31
CA ALA A 69 -12.36 -1.35 -5.91
C ALA A 69 -10.95 -1.34 -6.51
N GLN A 70 -10.49 -0.18 -6.94
CA GLN A 70 -9.12 0.02 -7.38
C GLN A 70 -8.42 0.96 -6.41
N MET A 71 -7.26 0.55 -5.90
CA MET A 71 -6.43 1.40 -5.05
C MET A 71 -5.08 1.64 -5.70
N LYS A 72 -4.55 2.85 -5.52
CA LYS A 72 -3.23 3.22 -6.01
C LYS A 72 -2.52 4.11 -4.99
N ILE A 73 -1.26 3.82 -4.74
CA ILE A 73 -0.40 4.66 -3.90
C ILE A 73 0.13 5.81 -4.75
N GLN A 74 -0.12 7.05 -4.33
CA GLN A 74 0.40 8.22 -5.02
C GLN A 74 1.86 8.48 -4.64
N GLY A 75 2.80 8.14 -5.53
CA GLY A 75 4.23 8.37 -5.31
C GLY A 75 4.68 9.83 -5.37
N GLN A 76 3.90 10.73 -5.99
CA GLN A 76 4.25 12.15 -6.07
C GLN A 76 4.06 12.89 -4.73
N ASN A 77 3.11 12.45 -3.91
CA ASN A 77 2.82 13.08 -2.63
C ASN A 77 3.63 12.39 -1.52
N LYS A 78 4.60 13.12 -0.95
CA LYS A 78 5.47 12.62 0.12
C LYS A 78 4.71 12.19 1.38
N GLN A 79 3.61 12.86 1.73
CA GLN A 79 2.81 12.52 2.91
C GLN A 79 2.05 11.20 2.70
N MET A 80 1.41 11.05 1.53
CA MET A 80 0.72 9.81 1.17
C MET A 80 1.68 8.64 1.06
N LEU A 81 2.86 8.87 0.46
CA LEU A 81 3.90 7.86 0.39
C LEU A 81 4.39 7.48 1.79
N ALA A 82 4.61 8.44 2.69
CA ALA A 82 5.01 8.15 4.08
C ALA A 82 3.96 7.30 4.82
N ALA A 83 2.68 7.63 4.69
CA ALA A 83 1.59 6.85 5.29
C ALA A 83 1.52 5.42 4.71
N ALA A 84 1.66 5.29 3.39
CA ALA A 84 1.72 3.99 2.73
C ALA A 84 2.95 3.18 3.17
N CYS A 85 4.11 3.83 3.36
CA CYS A 85 5.28 3.19 3.94
C CYS A 85 4.99 2.71 5.36
N GLN A 86 4.39 3.52 6.21
CA GLN A 86 4.07 3.11 7.58
C GLN A 86 3.13 1.91 7.64
N MET A 87 2.15 1.82 6.74
CA MET A 87 1.17 0.73 6.71
C MET A 87 1.66 -0.53 6.00
N PHE A 88 2.40 -0.39 4.90
CA PHE A 88 2.67 -1.49 3.97
C PHE A 88 4.15 -1.90 3.90
N MET A 89 5.04 -1.22 4.63
CA MET A 89 6.47 -1.55 4.64
C MET A 89 6.70 -2.97 5.17
N GLY A 90 7.42 -3.78 4.38
CA GLY A 90 7.70 -5.19 4.71
C GLY A 90 6.54 -6.16 4.42
N LYS A 91 5.40 -5.67 3.90
CA LYS A 91 4.28 -6.51 3.47
C LYS A 91 4.39 -6.89 2.00
N SER A 92 3.93 -8.08 1.67
CA SER A 92 3.78 -8.54 0.29
C SER A 92 2.54 -7.94 -0.38
N GLU A 93 2.50 -7.87 -1.71
CA GLU A 93 1.32 -7.38 -2.45
C GLU A 93 -0.02 -8.06 -2.05
N PRO A 94 -0.11 -9.39 -1.81
CA PRO A 94 -1.35 -10.00 -1.34
C PRO A 94 -1.72 -9.56 0.08
N GLU A 95 -0.76 -9.40 1.00
CA GLU A 95 -1.04 -8.89 2.35
C GLU A 95 -1.55 -7.45 2.31
N ILE A 96 -0.94 -6.59 1.48
CA ILE A 96 -1.38 -5.21 1.27
C ILE A 96 -2.82 -5.20 0.75
N SER A 97 -3.12 -6.06 -0.21
CA SER A 97 -4.47 -6.20 -0.77
C SER A 97 -5.48 -6.67 0.28
N GLN A 98 -5.09 -7.61 1.15
CA GLN A 98 -5.93 -8.07 2.24
C GLN A 98 -6.21 -6.96 3.27
N ILE A 99 -5.19 -6.24 3.72
CA ILE A 99 -5.34 -5.12 4.68
C ILE A 99 -6.29 -4.04 4.11
N ALA A 100 -6.12 -3.71 2.83
CA ALA A 100 -6.98 -2.75 2.15
C ALA A 100 -8.42 -3.26 2.02
N LEU A 101 -8.61 -4.55 1.70
CA LEU A 101 -9.92 -5.18 1.63
C LEU A 101 -10.62 -5.21 2.99
N GLU A 102 -9.94 -5.60 4.07
CA GLU A 102 -10.47 -5.58 5.43
C GLU A 102 -10.89 -4.16 5.86
N THR A 103 -10.09 -3.15 5.50
CA THR A 103 -10.41 -1.75 5.76
C THR A 103 -11.67 -1.30 4.99
N LEU A 104 -11.81 -1.71 3.72
CA LEU A 104 -12.97 -1.41 2.89
C LEU A 104 -14.23 -2.13 3.38
N GLU A 105 -14.13 -3.41 3.76
CA GLU A 105 -15.23 -4.18 4.34
C GLU A 105 -15.70 -3.57 5.66
N GLY A 106 -14.76 -3.13 6.51
CA GLY A 106 -15.08 -2.43 7.75
C GLY A 106 -15.90 -1.16 7.51
N HIS A 107 -15.54 -0.38 6.48
CA HIS A 107 -16.29 0.82 6.09
C HIS A 107 -17.69 0.47 5.56
N GLN A 108 -17.82 -0.61 4.78
CA GLN A 108 -19.11 -1.06 4.26
C GLN A 108 -20.05 -1.56 5.35
N ARG A 109 -19.54 -2.22 6.41
CA ARG A 109 -20.36 -2.70 7.53
C ARG A 109 -20.80 -1.59 8.48
N ALA A 110 -20.07 -0.48 8.52
CA ALA A 110 -20.40 0.65 9.38
C ALA A 110 -21.55 1.52 8.83
N ILE A 111 -22.02 1.26 7.61
CA ILE A 111 -23.05 2.02 6.90
C ILE A 111 -24.35 1.20 6.79
#